data_AF-A0A937NCQ0-F1
#
_entry.id   AF-A0A937NCQ0-F1
#
_cell.length_a   1.000
_cell.length_b   1.000
_cell.length_c   1.000
_cell.angle_alpha   90.00
_cell.angle_beta   90.00
_cell.angle_gamma   90.00
#
_symmetry.space_group_name_H-M   'P 1'
#
loop_
_entity.id
_entity.type
_entity.pdbx_description
1 polymer ?
#
loop_
_entity_poly.entity_id
_entity_poly.type
_entity_poly.pdbx_seq_one_letter_code
_entity_poly.pdbx_strand_id
1 'polypeptide(L)'
;MEPVSAETLICSSCDAELAPNARRCDRCGTAVASDATADTDRGKRKKRRRLIDNPWAILVFMFGAAMVTGLPFLWMSRGFSTLGKIVWTVIVTLYTILFFWLFWLVVLWCWDRLAPVFRMLF
;
A
#
# COMPACT_ATOMS: atom_id res chain seq x y z
N MET A 1 2.13 -29.73 -18.69
CA MET A 1 2.72 -29.10 -17.48
C MET A 1 4.19 -29.46 -17.44
N GLU A 2 5.05 -28.60 -17.97
CA GLU A 2 6.51 -28.72 -17.86
C GLU A 2 6.96 -28.08 -16.54
N PRO A 3 7.79 -28.76 -15.71
CA PRO A 3 8.32 -28.16 -14.50
C PRO A 3 9.45 -27.17 -14.83
N VAL A 4 9.30 -25.97 -14.27
CA VAL A 4 10.25 -24.86 -14.32
C VAL A 4 11.62 -25.33 -13.82
N SER A 5 12.63 -25.15 -14.68
CA SER A 5 14.04 -25.41 -14.42
C SER A 5 14.49 -24.71 -13.13
N ALA A 6 14.77 -25.51 -12.10
CA ALA A 6 15.42 -25.04 -10.89
C ALA A 6 16.89 -24.80 -11.23
N GLU A 7 17.34 -23.54 -11.21
CA GLU A 7 18.78 -23.22 -11.20
C GLU A 7 19.42 -23.94 -10.02
N THR A 8 20.26 -24.93 -10.33
CA THR A 8 21.02 -25.69 -9.35
C THR A 8 22.09 -24.77 -8.77
N LEU A 9 21.81 -24.22 -7.58
CA LEU A 9 22.84 -23.53 -6.81
C LEU A 9 23.87 -24.56 -6.35
N ILE A 10 25.13 -24.36 -6.73
CA ILE A 10 26.26 -25.21 -6.31
C ILE A 10 26.90 -24.59 -5.07
N CYS A 11 27.17 -25.40 -4.05
CA CYS A 11 27.86 -24.93 -2.85
C CYS A 11 29.31 -24.59 -3.13
N SER A 12 29.71 -23.33 -2.88
CA SER A 12 31.07 -22.82 -3.14
C SER A 12 32.20 -23.49 -2.35
N SER A 13 31.89 -24.34 -1.36
CA SER A 13 32.88 -24.98 -0.49
C SER A 13 33.07 -26.48 -0.73
N CYS A 14 32.10 -27.16 -1.34
CA CYS A 14 32.17 -28.62 -1.55
C CYS A 14 31.47 -29.09 -2.84
N ASP A 15 31.10 -28.14 -3.71
CA ASP A 15 30.52 -28.34 -5.04
C ASP A 15 29.30 -29.27 -5.09
N ALA A 16 28.62 -29.47 -3.97
CA ALA A 16 27.37 -30.22 -3.91
C ALA A 16 26.22 -29.39 -4.50
N GLU A 17 25.25 -30.06 -5.14
CA GLU A 17 24.00 -29.46 -5.59
C GLU A 17 23.11 -29.13 -4.39
N LEU A 18 22.68 -27.87 -4.27
CA LEU A 18 21.84 -27.40 -3.18
C LEU A 18 20.41 -27.15 -3.63
N ALA A 19 19.47 -27.45 -2.74
CA ALA A 19 18.11 -26.98 -2.89
C ALA A 19 18.08 -25.43 -2.86
N PRO A 20 17.21 -24.78 -3.64
CA PRO A 20 17.16 -23.31 -3.79
C PRO A 20 16.82 -22.55 -2.49
N ASN A 21 16.46 -23.26 -1.43
CA ASN A 21 16.12 -22.74 -0.10
C ASN A 21 16.94 -23.39 1.04
N ALA A 22 18.05 -24.09 0.73
CA ALA A 22 18.90 -24.71 1.73
C ALA A 22 19.70 -23.65 2.51
N ARG A 23 19.48 -23.57 3.83
CA ARG A 23 20.21 -22.64 4.73
C ARG A 23 21.63 -23.10 5.05
N ARG A 24 21.90 -24.40 4.95
CA ARG A 24 23.21 -25.02 5.13
C ARG A 24 23.38 -26.14 4.13
N CYS A 25 24.62 -26.39 3.70
CA CYS A 25 24.93 -27.55 2.89
C CYS A 25 24.89 -28.82 3.74
N ASP A 26 24.10 -29.83 3.35
CA ASP A 26 24.00 -31.11 4.07
C ASP A 26 25.28 -31.94 4.03
N ARG A 27 26.20 -31.63 3.11
CA ARG A 27 27.45 -32.37 2.91
C ARG A 27 28.63 -31.79 3.69
N CYS A 28 28.80 -30.48 3.67
CA CYS A 28 29.95 -29.80 4.29
C CYS A 28 29.57 -28.84 5.42
N GLY A 29 28.29 -28.63 5.69
CA GLY A 29 27.80 -27.82 6.81
C GLY A 29 27.95 -26.30 6.63
N THR A 30 28.49 -25.84 5.50
CA THR A 30 28.68 -24.42 5.22
C THR A 30 27.34 -23.69 5.14
N ALA A 31 27.26 -22.53 5.79
CA ALA A 31 26.10 -21.65 5.72
C ALA A 31 26.03 -21.06 4.31
N VAL A 32 24.98 -21.42 3.58
CA VAL A 32 24.72 -20.89 2.25
C VAL A 32 23.84 -19.67 2.43
N ALA A 33 24.18 -18.56 1.77
CA ALA A 33 23.43 -17.32 1.81
C ALA A 33 22.07 -17.48 1.08
N SER A 34 21.18 -18.30 1.65
CA SER A 34 19.79 -18.49 1.21
C SER A 34 18.94 -17.23 1.43
N ASP A 35 19.55 -16.15 1.94
CA ASP A 35 18.93 -14.84 2.19
C ASP A 35 18.91 -13.92 0.97
N ALA A 36 19.61 -14.23 -0.12
CA ALA A 36 19.72 -13.33 -1.27
C ALA A 36 18.37 -13.02 -1.96
N THR A 37 17.43 -13.98 -1.97
CA THR A 37 16.09 -13.81 -2.55
C THR A 37 15.01 -13.47 -1.51
N ALA A 38 15.20 -13.87 -0.25
CA ALA A 38 14.26 -13.59 0.84
C ALA A 38 14.40 -12.17 1.40
N ASP A 39 15.59 -11.58 1.36
CA ASP A 39 15.86 -10.25 1.91
C ASP A 39 15.29 -9.13 1.01
N THR A 40 15.37 -9.30 -0.32
CA THR A 40 14.77 -8.35 -1.27
C THR A 40 13.24 -8.33 -1.17
N ASP A 41 12.59 -9.47 -0.93
CA ASP A 41 11.14 -9.53 -0.73
C ASP A 41 10.72 -8.96 0.62
N ARG A 42 11.44 -9.28 1.72
CA ARG A 42 11.18 -8.70 3.06
C ARG A 42 11.33 -7.19 3.07
N GLY A 43 12.36 -6.66 2.43
CA GLY A 43 12.60 -5.21 2.32
C GLY A 43 11.44 -4.50 1.61
N LYS A 44 10.98 -5.05 0.48
CA LYS A 44 9.82 -4.50 -0.26
C LYS A 44 8.53 -4.60 0.56
N ARG A 45 8.29 -5.71 1.27
CA ARG A 45 7.12 -5.90 2.14
C ARG A 45 7.07 -4.92 3.30
N LYS A 46 8.21 -4.66 3.97
CA LYS A 46 8.31 -3.72 5.09
C LYS A 46 8.06 -2.28 4.65
N LYS A 47 8.57 -1.90 3.47
CA LYS A 47 8.32 -0.59 2.85
C LYS A 47 6.85 -0.44 2.45
N ARG A 48 6.24 -1.48 1.87
CA ARG A 48 4.82 -1.48 1.49
C ARG A 48 3.89 -1.42 2.71
N ARG A 49 4.20 -2.13 3.81
CA ARG A 49 3.46 -2.01 5.07
C ARG A 49 3.51 -0.59 5.63
N ARG A 50 4.68 0.06 5.68
CA ARG A 50 4.78 1.47 6.09
C ARG A 50 4.02 2.44 5.19
N LEU A 51 3.94 2.15 3.89
CA LEU A 51 3.11 2.94 2.98
C LEU A 51 1.62 2.77 3.29
N ILE A 52 1.18 1.56 3.66
CA ILE A 52 -0.22 1.26 4.00
C ILE A 52 -0.56 1.73 5.42
N ASP A 53 0.38 1.65 6.37
CA ASP A 53 0.21 2.13 7.75
C ASP A 53 0.18 3.66 7.85
N ASN A 54 0.39 4.37 6.72
CA ASN A 54 0.25 5.81 6.70
C ASN A 54 -1.25 6.17 6.67
N PRO A 55 -1.80 6.79 7.74
CA PRO A 55 -3.23 7.09 7.83
C PRO A 55 -3.73 7.97 6.66
N TRP A 56 -2.85 8.80 6.11
CA TRP A 56 -3.12 9.59 4.91
C TRP A 56 -3.21 8.76 3.63
N ALA A 57 -2.42 7.69 3.50
CA ALA A 57 -2.48 6.81 2.34
C ALA A 57 -3.77 5.98 2.32
N ILE A 58 -4.24 5.54 3.50
CA ILE A 58 -5.54 4.87 3.64
C ILE A 58 -6.69 5.82 3.26
N LEU A 59 -6.64 7.07 3.74
CA LEU A 59 -7.62 8.10 3.39
C LEU A 59 -7.63 8.38 1.88
N VAL A 60 -6.46 8.59 1.27
CA VAL A 60 -6.35 8.81 -0.19
C VAL A 60 -6.84 7.59 -0.98
N PHE A 61 -6.55 6.37 -0.52
CA PHE A 61 -6.96 5.15 -1.22
C PHE A 61 -8.48 4.92 -1.16
N MET A 62 -9.10 5.06 0.02
CA MET A 62 -10.55 4.93 0.18
C MET A 62 -11.31 6.06 -0.53
N PHE A 63 -10.80 7.29 -0.44
CA PHE A 63 -11.47 8.46 -1.01
C PHE A 63 -11.27 8.57 -2.53
N GLY A 64 -10.08 8.19 -3.03
CA GLY A 64 -9.80 8.06 -4.46
C GLY A 64 -10.64 6.97 -5.14
N ALA A 65 -10.84 5.83 -4.47
CA ALA A 65 -11.71 4.77 -4.97
C ALA A 65 -13.20 5.20 -5.03
N ALA A 66 -13.67 5.97 -4.05
CA ALA A 66 -15.01 6.55 -4.05
C ALA A 66 -15.18 7.64 -5.15
N MET A 67 -14.16 8.46 -5.38
CA MET A 67 -14.12 9.50 -6.42
C MET A 67 -14.19 8.93 -7.85
N VAL A 68 -13.39 7.90 -8.14
CA VAL A 68 -13.33 7.30 -9.49
C VAL A 68 -14.61 6.54 -9.83
N THR A 69 -15.36 6.05 -8.84
CA THR A 69 -16.56 5.24 -9.07
C THR A 69 -17.87 6.06 -9.00
N GLY A 70 -17.92 7.14 -8.22
CA GLY A 70 -19.14 7.92 -8.01
C GLY A 70 -19.66 8.64 -9.27
N LEU A 71 -18.76 9.16 -10.10
CA LEU A 71 -19.11 9.87 -11.33
C LEU A 71 -19.53 8.93 -12.50
N PRO A 72 -18.82 7.82 -12.79
CA PRO A 72 -19.26 6.90 -13.84
C PRO A 72 -20.53 6.12 -13.48
N PHE A 73 -20.78 5.80 -12.20
CA PHE A 73 -21.98 5.08 -11.80
C PHE A 73 -23.26 5.90 -12.05
N LEU A 74 -23.18 7.23 -11.92
CA LEU A 74 -24.30 8.11 -12.20
C LEU A 74 -24.61 8.26 -13.69
N TRP A 75 -23.61 8.00 -14.55
CA TRP A 75 -23.73 8.18 -15.99
C TRP A 75 -24.45 7.01 -16.67
N MET A 76 -24.47 5.83 -16.04
CA MET A 76 -25.10 4.62 -16.57
C MET A 76 -26.64 4.64 -16.52
N SER A 77 -27.24 5.52 -15.71
CA SER A 77 -28.70 5.72 -15.73
C SER A 77 -29.10 6.63 -16.90
N ARG A 78 -29.57 6.00 -17.99
CA ARG A 78 -30.07 6.65 -19.22
C ARG A 78 -31.48 7.25 -19.07
N GLY A 79 -32.09 7.16 -17.88
CA GLY A 79 -33.51 7.49 -17.66
C GLY A 79 -33.82 8.90 -17.12
N PHE A 80 -32.84 9.78 -16.90
CA PHE A 80 -33.10 11.03 -16.16
C PHE A 80 -32.55 12.29 -16.86
N SER A 81 -33.43 13.28 -17.01
CA SER A 81 -33.18 14.63 -17.55
C SER A 81 -31.90 15.27 -17.04
N THR A 82 -31.32 16.15 -17.87
CA THR A 82 -30.08 16.91 -17.64
C THR A 82 -30.00 17.56 -16.25
N LEU A 83 -31.14 17.99 -15.70
CA LEU A 83 -31.28 18.55 -14.35
C LEU A 83 -30.92 17.57 -13.22
N GLY A 84 -31.33 16.30 -13.29
CA GLY A 84 -31.05 15.32 -12.23
C GLY A 84 -29.57 14.96 -12.13
N LYS A 85 -28.87 14.96 -13.28
CA LYS A 85 -27.41 14.79 -13.34
C LYS A 85 -26.68 15.95 -12.68
N ILE A 86 -27.09 17.19 -12.97
CA ILE A 86 -26.49 18.39 -12.37
C ILE A 86 -26.66 18.39 -10.85
N VAL A 87 -27.87 18.11 -10.35
CA VAL A 87 -28.15 18.04 -8.91
C VAL A 87 -27.27 17.01 -8.22
N TRP A 88 -27.14 15.81 -8.77
CA TRP A 88 -26.32 14.76 -8.16
C TRP A 88 -24.81 15.06 -8.20
N THR A 89 -24.31 15.67 -9.28
CA THR A 89 -22.91 16.11 -9.33
C THR A 89 -22.63 17.22 -8.32
N VAL A 90 -23.58 18.15 -8.14
CA VAL A 90 -23.47 19.22 -7.15
C VAL A 90 -23.48 18.66 -5.73
N ILE A 91 -24.35 17.69 -5.44
CA ILE A 91 -24.42 17.02 -4.13
C ILE A 91 -23.10 16.30 -3.81
N VAL A 92 -22.57 15.50 -4.74
CA VAL A 92 -21.29 14.79 -4.55
C VAL A 92 -20.13 15.77 -4.37
N THR A 93 -20.12 16.87 -5.13
CA THR A 93 -19.09 17.91 -5.01
C THR A 93 -19.17 18.61 -3.65
N LEU A 94 -20.36 19.00 -3.21
CA LEU A 94 -20.58 19.60 -1.88
C LEU A 94 -20.18 18.64 -0.76
N TYR A 95 -20.55 17.36 -0.87
CA TYR A 95 -20.17 16.33 0.11
C TYR A 95 -18.65 16.19 0.19
N THR A 96 -17.96 16.22 -0.95
CA THR A 96 -16.49 16.20 -1.03
C THR A 96 -15.87 17.40 -0.33
N ILE A 97 -16.33 18.61 -0.65
CA ILE A 97 -15.83 19.86 -0.06
C ILE A 97 -16.05 19.83 1.44
N LEU A 98 -17.23 19.39 1.90
CA LEU A 98 -17.58 19.32 3.32
C LEU A 98 -16.69 18.32 4.06
N PHE A 99 -16.42 17.15 3.47
CA PHE A 99 -15.55 16.15 4.07
C PHE A 99 -14.09 16.64 4.17
N PHE A 100 -13.57 17.26 3.11
CA PHE A 100 -12.23 17.88 3.12
C PHE A 100 -12.14 19.02 4.14
N TRP A 101 -13.19 19.85 4.22
CA TRP A 101 -13.25 20.95 5.18
C TRP A 101 -13.27 20.45 6.62
N LEU A 102 -14.09 19.43 6.93
CA LEU A 102 -14.15 18.79 8.25
C LEU A 102 -12.81 18.17 8.64
N PHE A 103 -12.18 17.45 7.71
CA PHE A 103 -10.87 16.85 7.93
C PHE A 103 -9.78 17.90 8.19
N TRP A 104 -9.76 18.99 7.41
CA TRP A 104 -8.86 20.12 7.63
C TRP A 104 -9.06 20.74 9.02
N LEU A 105 -10.31 20.89 9.45
CA LEU A 105 -10.67 21.38 10.77
C LEU A 105 -10.15 20.46 11.88
N VAL A 106 -10.28 19.15 11.73
CA VAL A 106 -9.74 18.15 12.68
C VAL A 106 -8.22 18.23 12.74
N VAL A 107 -7.53 18.37 11.60
CA VAL A 107 -6.06 18.49 11.57
C VAL A 107 -5.60 19.78 12.25
N LEU A 108 -6.24 20.92 11.96
CA LEU A 108 -5.92 22.19 12.63
C LEU A 108 -6.19 22.13 14.13
N TRP A 109 -7.30 21.52 14.53
CA TRP A 109 -7.64 21.33 15.94
C TRP A 109 -6.63 20.40 16.65
N CYS A 110 -6.21 19.33 15.97
CA CYS A 110 -5.19 18.42 16.46
C CYS A 110 -3.82 19.13 16.54
N TRP A 111 -3.48 19.96 15.57
CA TRP A 111 -2.25 20.75 15.56
C TRP A 111 -2.22 21.74 16.73
N ASP A 112 -3.31 22.46 16.97
CA ASP A 112 -3.44 23.38 18.11
C ASP A 112 -3.24 22.63 19.44
N ARG A 113 -3.78 21.39 19.52
CA ARG A 113 -3.57 20.52 20.68
C ARG A 113 -2.16 19.93 20.81
N LEU A 114 -1.45 19.68 19.71
CA LEU A 114 -0.11 19.09 19.71
C LEU A 114 1.03 20.12 19.76
N ALA A 115 0.80 21.35 19.30
CA ALA A 115 1.75 22.46 19.38
C ALA A 115 2.38 22.67 20.78
N PRO A 116 1.63 22.59 21.91
CA PRO A 116 2.24 22.74 23.23
C PRO A 116 3.14 21.56 23.63
N VAL A 117 2.80 20.33 23.22
CA VAL A 117 3.59 19.12 23.57
C VAL A 117 4.89 19.08 22.77
N PHE A 118 4.84 19.48 21.50
CA PHE A 118 6.02 19.54 20.63
C PHE A 118 7.04 20.57 21.11
N ARG A 119 6.56 21.68 21.70
CA ARG A 119 7.40 22.74 22.28
C ARG A 119 8.09 22.34 23.60
N MET A 120 7.67 21.25 24.24
CA MET A 120 8.33 20.73 25.46
C MET A 120 9.41 19.69 25.15
N LEU A 121 9.41 19.12 23.93
CA LEU A 121 10.29 18.03 23.52
C LEU A 121 11.50 18.50 22.69
N PHE A 122 11.51 19.77 22.27
CA PHE A 122 12.57 20.42 21.49
C PHE A 122 12.89 21.78 22.10
#